data_AF-A0A067T6I1-F1
#
_entry.id   AF-A0A067T6I1-F1
#
_cell.length_a   1.000
_cell.length_b   1.000
_cell.length_c   1.000
_cell.angle_alpha   90.00
_cell.angle_beta   90.00
_cell.angle_gamma   90.00
#
_symmetry.space_group_name_H-M   'P 1'
#
loop_
_entity.id
_entity.type
_entity.pdbx_description
1 polymer ?
#
loop_
_entity_poly.entity_id
_entity_poly.type
_entity_poly.pdbx_seq_one_letter_code
_entity_poly.pdbx_strand_id
1 'polypeptide(L)'
;EDSDDEDDEPAGEVDNDSEPHVVDNAKTHDALAWADRFILETRRRGGRQTENSVLKQWKSWASQAINSGKLPDIIVDANHTIEYLKYAATRELFNTRGQKKVSTNRLSASSLKKIMTMLGRVRRRQEDENQEIRISRPAKTSRTEDFYKAVMVQAQRLRLESENFDITKGTILDSELRPEQFDEVTASIFRELTQLPSIIKAHFSWTW
;
A
#
# COMPACT_ATOMS: atom_id res chain seq x y z
N GLU A 1 -21.14 -74.82 18.08
CA GLU A 1 -20.92 -73.88 19.19
C GLU A 1 -19.58 -73.22 18.95
N ASP A 2 -19.43 -71.96 19.36
CA ASP A 2 -18.42 -70.95 18.99
C ASP A 2 -18.78 -70.12 17.75
N SER A 3 -18.69 -68.79 17.70
CA SER A 3 -18.59 -67.71 18.69
C SER A 3 -18.81 -66.39 17.92
N ASP A 4 -19.52 -65.43 18.51
CA ASP A 4 -19.15 -64.02 18.76
C ASP A 4 -18.28 -63.26 17.73
N ASP A 5 -18.41 -61.97 17.50
CA ASP A 5 -19.37 -60.90 17.81
C ASP A 5 -18.85 -59.68 17.01
N GLU A 6 -19.67 -58.64 16.95
CA GLU A 6 -19.54 -57.42 16.16
C GLU A 6 -18.26 -56.60 16.45
N ASP A 7 -17.47 -56.29 15.43
CA ASP A 7 -16.45 -55.23 15.46
C ASP A 7 -17.10 -53.88 15.10
N ASP A 8 -17.65 -53.23 16.11
CA ASP A 8 -18.09 -51.83 16.10
C ASP A 8 -16.95 -50.97 16.68
N GLU A 9 -16.11 -50.38 15.83
CA GLU A 9 -15.04 -49.48 16.28
C GLU A 9 -15.64 -48.12 16.71
N PRO A 10 -15.42 -47.65 17.96
CA PRO A 10 -15.88 -46.34 18.38
C PRO A 10 -14.89 -45.23 17.98
N ALA A 11 -15.47 -44.20 17.35
CA ALA A 11 -15.21 -42.77 17.54
C ALA A 11 -13.78 -42.34 17.93
N GLY A 12 -13.03 -41.91 16.92
CA GLY A 12 -12.00 -40.89 17.09
C GLY A 12 -12.50 -39.56 16.53
N GLU A 13 -13.22 -38.78 17.35
CA GLU A 13 -13.36 -37.34 17.11
C GLU A 13 -11.94 -36.74 17.10
N VAL A 14 -11.46 -36.37 15.92
CA VAL A 14 -10.22 -35.62 15.78
C VAL A 14 -10.56 -34.18 16.14
N ASP A 15 -10.50 -33.88 17.44
CA ASP A 15 -10.62 -32.54 17.98
C ASP A 15 -9.44 -31.71 17.46
N ASN A 16 -9.65 -31.06 16.33
CA ASN A 16 -8.67 -30.20 15.66
C ASN A 16 -8.96 -28.72 15.95
N ASP A 17 -9.36 -28.42 17.19
CA ASP A 17 -9.49 -27.06 17.74
C ASP A 17 -8.21 -26.64 18.49
N SER A 18 -7.05 -27.07 17.99
CA SER A 18 -5.78 -26.45 18.39
C SER A 18 -5.69 -25.06 17.75
N GLU A 19 -6.25 -24.05 18.44
CA GLU A 19 -5.94 -22.66 18.18
C GLU A 19 -4.41 -22.51 18.02
N PRO A 20 -3.93 -21.79 17.00
CA PRO A 20 -2.50 -21.63 16.79
C PRO A 20 -1.91 -20.91 18.00
N HIS A 21 -1.28 -21.68 18.88
CA HIS A 21 -0.59 -21.18 20.06
C HIS A 21 0.59 -20.33 19.57
N VAL A 22 0.40 -19.02 19.49
CA VAL A 22 1.46 -18.07 19.15
C VAL A 22 2.51 -18.19 20.24
N VAL A 23 3.69 -18.68 19.87
CA VAL A 23 4.82 -18.81 20.80
C VAL A 23 5.39 -17.41 21.03
N ASP A 24 4.74 -16.67 21.92
CA ASP A 24 5.17 -15.35 22.36
C ASP A 24 6.36 -15.50 23.34
N ASN A 25 7.56 -15.59 22.79
CA ASN A 25 8.80 -15.63 23.56
C ASN A 25 9.83 -14.62 23.03
N ALA A 26 10.79 -14.24 23.87
CA ALA A 26 11.80 -13.23 23.54
C ALA A 26 12.59 -13.55 22.25
N LYS A 27 12.81 -14.84 21.94
CA LYS A 27 13.51 -15.26 20.71
C LYS A 27 12.66 -14.98 19.46
N THR A 28 11.34 -15.16 19.54
CA THR A 28 10.40 -14.81 18.46
C THR A 28 10.45 -13.30 18.18
N HIS A 29 10.42 -12.46 19.24
CA HIS A 29 10.55 -11.01 19.10
C HIS A 29 11.87 -10.56 18.48
N ASP A 30 13.00 -11.15 18.91
CA ASP A 30 14.32 -10.85 18.36
C ASP A 30 14.42 -11.22 16.87
N ALA A 31 13.86 -12.36 16.48
CA ALA A 31 13.83 -12.80 15.09
C ALA A 31 12.99 -11.86 14.21
N LEU A 32 11.81 -11.43 14.70
CA LEU A 32 10.95 -10.47 14.01
C LEU A 32 11.63 -9.10 13.87
N ALA A 33 12.28 -8.63 14.93
CA ALA A 33 13.02 -7.36 14.93
C ALA A 33 14.22 -7.39 13.96
N TRP A 34 14.92 -8.53 13.87
CA TRP A 34 15.98 -8.73 12.89
C TRP A 34 15.43 -8.72 11.45
N ALA A 35 14.34 -9.46 11.20
CA ALA A 35 13.70 -9.50 9.89
C ALA A 35 13.24 -8.11 9.43
N ASP A 36 12.62 -7.34 10.33
CA ASP A 36 12.20 -5.97 10.06
C ASP A 36 13.38 -5.06 9.68
N ARG A 37 14.51 -5.19 10.39
CA ARG A 37 15.73 -4.44 10.10
C ARG A 37 16.28 -4.80 8.73
N PHE A 38 16.39 -6.10 8.43
CA PHE A 38 16.88 -6.60 7.14
C PHE A 38 15.99 -6.15 5.97
N ILE A 39 14.66 -6.26 6.12
CA ILE A 39 13.69 -5.79 5.11
C ILE A 39 13.81 -4.29 4.89
N LEU A 40 14.09 -3.51 5.93
CA LEU A 40 14.26 -2.07 5.79
C LEU A 40 15.58 -1.73 5.08
N GLU A 41 16.69 -2.36 5.46
CA GLU A 41 18.02 -2.09 4.93
C GLU A 41 18.18 -2.48 3.46
N THR A 42 17.58 -3.60 3.04
CA THR A 42 17.58 -4.08 1.64
C THR A 42 16.79 -3.19 0.68
N ARG A 43 15.96 -2.26 1.20
CA ARG A 43 15.22 -1.31 0.36
C ARG A 43 16.14 -0.22 -0.20
N ARG A 44 15.88 0.13 -1.46
CA ARG A 44 16.45 1.32 -2.10
C ARG A 44 16.27 2.55 -1.21
N ARG A 45 17.31 3.38 -1.11
CA ARG A 45 17.37 4.57 -0.25
C ARG A 45 16.14 5.48 -0.40
N GLY A 46 15.72 5.76 -1.65
CA GLY A 46 14.52 6.57 -1.91
C GLY A 46 13.22 5.93 -1.42
N GLY A 47 13.13 4.60 -1.47
CA GLY A 47 12.00 3.83 -0.91
C GLY A 47 11.91 3.98 0.60
N ARG A 48 13.04 3.81 1.32
CA ARG A 48 13.12 4.01 2.78
C ARG A 48 12.70 5.43 3.18
N GLN A 49 13.24 6.44 2.49
CA GLN A 49 12.90 7.84 2.77
C GLN A 49 11.41 8.11 2.58
N THR A 50 10.83 7.59 1.49
CA THR A 50 9.40 7.72 1.21
C THR A 50 8.55 7.08 2.31
N GLU A 51 8.88 5.85 2.69
CA GLU A 51 8.16 5.10 3.72
C GLU A 51 8.23 5.79 5.09
N ASN A 52 9.42 6.24 5.50
CA ASN A 52 9.60 6.97 6.75
C ASN A 52 8.82 8.29 6.76
N SER A 53 8.80 9.02 5.64
CA SER A 53 8.04 10.26 5.51
C SER A 53 6.53 10.02 5.62
N VAL A 54 6.02 8.99 4.92
CA VAL A 54 4.61 8.59 4.97
C VAL A 54 4.21 8.13 6.38
N LEU A 55 5.04 7.31 7.03
CA LEU A 55 4.84 6.85 8.41
C LEU A 55 4.82 8.01 9.41
N LYS A 56 5.77 8.95 9.31
CA LYS A 56 5.84 10.11 10.21
C LYS A 56 4.58 10.97 10.10
N GLN A 57 4.12 11.22 8.87
CA GLN A 57 2.89 11.99 8.62
C GLN A 57 1.65 11.26 9.14
N TRP A 58 1.56 9.95 8.92
CA TRP A 58 0.47 9.12 9.44
C TRP A 58 0.43 9.11 10.98
N LYS A 59 1.57 8.88 11.64
CA LYS A 59 1.65 8.90 13.12
C LYS A 59 1.21 10.25 13.68
N SER A 60 1.71 11.35 13.12
CA SER A 60 1.35 12.70 13.56
C SER A 60 -0.14 12.98 13.40
N TRP A 61 -0.75 12.56 12.30
CA TRP A 61 -2.19 12.69 12.09
C TRP A 61 -2.99 11.76 13.01
N ALA A 62 -2.58 10.50 13.16
CA ALA A 62 -3.31 9.51 13.95
C ALA A 62 -3.39 9.93 15.42
N SER A 63 -2.30 10.43 16.01
CA SER A 63 -2.32 11.00 17.36
C SER A 63 -3.31 12.15 17.49
N GLN A 64 -3.39 13.06 16.51
CA GLN A 64 -4.36 14.16 16.53
C GLN A 64 -5.80 13.65 16.40
N ALA A 65 -6.03 12.70 15.49
CA ALA A 65 -7.35 12.11 15.25
C ALA A 65 -7.87 11.31 16.46
N ILE A 66 -6.99 10.61 17.16
CA ILE A 66 -7.33 9.91 18.41
C ILE A 66 -7.68 10.94 19.49
N ASN A 67 -6.85 11.96 19.68
CA ASN A 67 -7.09 13.01 20.67
C ASN A 67 -8.38 13.80 20.41
N SER A 68 -8.79 13.93 19.15
CA SER A 68 -10.05 14.58 18.77
C SER A 68 -11.25 13.64 18.79
N GLY A 69 -11.11 12.39 19.23
CA GLY A 69 -12.17 11.38 19.24
C GLY A 69 -12.61 10.90 17.84
N LYS A 70 -11.85 11.23 16.80
CA LYS A 70 -12.15 10.83 15.41
C LYS A 70 -11.78 9.37 15.16
N LEU A 71 -10.78 8.86 15.88
CA LEU A 71 -10.41 7.46 15.91
C LEU A 71 -10.43 6.95 17.34
N PRO A 72 -10.82 5.70 17.57
CA PRO A 72 -10.77 5.10 18.91
C PRO A 72 -9.33 4.79 19.34
N ASP A 73 -8.47 4.37 18.41
CA ASP A 73 -7.09 3.98 18.67
C ASP A 73 -6.23 4.01 17.39
N ILE A 74 -5.05 3.41 17.44
CA ILE A 74 -4.06 3.35 16.35
C ILE A 74 -4.25 2.16 15.40
N ILE A 75 -5.26 1.30 15.65
CA ILE A 75 -5.47 0.08 14.86
C ILE A 75 -5.98 0.47 13.47
N VAL A 76 -5.28 0.01 12.44
CA VAL A 76 -5.63 0.29 11.05
C VAL A 76 -6.78 -0.61 10.63
N ASP A 77 -8.00 -0.19 10.91
CA ASP A 77 -9.22 -0.84 10.42
C ASP A 77 -9.83 -0.08 9.22
N ALA A 78 -11.03 -0.50 8.79
CA ALA A 78 -11.73 0.14 7.70
C ALA A 78 -12.03 1.63 7.94
N ASN A 79 -12.44 1.99 9.17
CA ASN A 79 -12.73 3.38 9.53
C ASN A 79 -11.45 4.22 9.54
N HIS A 80 -10.38 3.71 10.14
CA HIS A 80 -9.05 4.35 10.13
C HIS A 80 -8.59 4.62 8.71
N THR A 81 -8.72 3.63 7.83
CA THR A 81 -8.31 3.73 6.43
C THR A 81 -9.10 4.81 5.69
N ILE A 82 -10.42 4.83 5.83
CA ILE A 82 -11.29 5.83 5.21
C ILE A 82 -10.93 7.23 5.72
N GLU A 83 -10.84 7.41 7.04
CA GLU A 83 -10.57 8.72 7.63
C GLU A 83 -9.18 9.26 7.29
N TYR A 84 -8.19 8.37 7.23
CA TYR A 84 -6.86 8.79 6.80
C TYR A 84 -6.80 9.13 5.31
N LEU A 85 -7.49 8.36 4.45
CA LEU A 85 -7.56 8.68 3.03
C LEU A 85 -8.30 10.00 2.76
N LYS A 86 -9.39 10.27 3.48
CA LYS A 86 -10.08 11.59 3.44
C LYS A 86 -9.12 12.72 3.76
N TYR A 87 -8.38 12.60 4.86
CA TYR A 87 -7.36 13.59 5.23
C TYR A 87 -6.25 13.69 4.17
N ALA A 88 -5.69 12.56 3.75
CA ALA A 88 -4.55 12.52 2.84
C ALA A 88 -4.88 13.10 1.45
N ALA A 89 -6.10 12.89 0.95
CA ALA A 89 -6.55 13.40 -0.33
C ALA A 89 -6.84 14.91 -0.31
N THR A 90 -7.28 15.44 0.83
CA THR A 90 -7.73 16.83 0.94
C THR A 90 -6.71 17.79 1.53
N ARG A 91 -5.72 17.29 2.28
CA ARG A 91 -4.67 18.11 2.90
C ARG A 91 -3.81 18.82 1.86
N GLU A 92 -3.28 19.96 2.28
CA GLU A 92 -2.24 20.67 1.55
C GLU A 92 -0.94 19.85 1.50
N LEU A 93 -0.18 20.05 0.43
CA LEU A 93 1.15 19.44 0.32
C LEU A 93 2.11 20.09 1.31
N PHE A 94 3.13 19.32 1.72
CA PHE A 94 4.19 19.82 2.59
C PHE A 94 5.48 19.99 1.78
N ASN A 95 6.28 21.00 2.12
CA ASN A 95 7.61 21.19 1.57
C ASN A 95 8.61 20.23 2.25
N THR A 96 9.87 20.25 1.80
CA THR A 96 10.94 19.40 2.35
C THR A 96 11.26 19.69 3.83
N ARG A 97 10.89 20.87 4.32
CA ARG A 97 11.01 21.27 5.73
C ARG A 97 9.79 20.88 6.57
N GLY A 98 8.80 20.20 5.97
CA GLY A 98 7.57 19.79 6.64
C GLY A 98 6.57 20.92 6.89
N GLN A 99 6.73 22.06 6.23
CA GLN A 99 5.78 23.18 6.29
C GLN A 99 4.76 23.07 5.16
N LYS A 100 3.56 23.62 5.36
CA LYS A 100 2.53 23.67 4.32
C LYS A 100 3.04 24.43 3.09
N LYS A 101 2.88 23.82 1.93
CA LYS A 101 3.16 24.44 0.64
C LYS A 101 1.98 25.33 0.29
N VAL A 102 2.26 26.58 -0.05
CA VAL A 102 1.26 27.49 -0.61
C VAL A 102 0.94 27.03 -2.04
N SER A 103 0.03 26.07 -2.16
CA SER A 103 -0.44 25.52 -3.43
C SER A 103 -1.81 24.87 -3.28
N THR A 104 -2.64 24.98 -4.30
CA THR A 104 -3.90 24.22 -4.44
C THR A 104 -3.65 22.74 -4.77
N ASN A 105 -2.41 22.37 -5.08
CA ASN A 105 -2.03 20.99 -5.37
C ASN A 105 -2.38 20.05 -4.22
N ARG A 106 -2.75 18.82 -4.59
CA ARG A 106 -3.05 17.72 -3.68
C ARG A 106 -2.18 16.52 -4.00
N LEU A 107 -2.26 15.49 -3.16
CA LEU A 107 -1.53 14.25 -3.42
C LEU A 107 -1.99 13.63 -4.74
N SER A 108 -1.02 13.19 -5.53
CA SER A 108 -1.29 12.39 -6.72
C SER A 108 -1.81 10.99 -6.35
N ALA A 109 -2.47 10.34 -7.31
CA ALA A 109 -2.82 8.92 -7.22
C ALA A 109 -1.61 8.02 -6.87
N SER A 110 -0.44 8.29 -7.45
CA SER A 110 0.79 7.55 -7.12
C SER A 110 1.24 7.72 -5.67
N SER A 111 0.96 8.89 -5.07
CA SER A 111 1.25 9.17 -3.65
C SER A 111 0.24 8.49 -2.73
N LEU A 112 -1.04 8.50 -3.09
CA LEU A 112 -2.10 7.79 -2.38
C LEU A 112 -1.88 6.26 -2.38
N LYS A 113 -1.40 5.70 -3.51
CA LYS A 113 -0.99 4.29 -3.58
C LYS A 113 0.12 3.94 -2.58
N LYS A 114 1.10 4.83 -2.39
CA LYS A 114 2.17 4.65 -1.39
C LYS A 114 1.61 4.68 0.03
N ILE A 115 0.64 5.57 0.30
CA ILE A 115 -0.07 5.60 1.59
C ILE A 115 -0.78 4.28 1.85
N MET A 116 -1.57 3.78 0.90
CA MET A 116 -2.28 2.49 1.07
C MET A 116 -1.31 1.33 1.25
N THR A 117 -0.19 1.32 0.53
CA THR A 117 0.86 0.31 0.70
C THR A 117 1.46 0.35 2.10
N MET A 118 1.69 1.54 2.64
CA MET A 118 2.21 1.73 4.00
C MET A 118 1.18 1.29 5.05
N LEU A 119 -0.08 1.71 4.95
CA LEU A 119 -1.15 1.29 5.85
C LEU A 119 -1.29 -0.24 5.88
N GLY A 120 -1.24 -0.89 4.71
CA GLY A 120 -1.28 -2.35 4.63
C GLY A 120 -0.05 -3.05 5.22
N ARG A 121 1.08 -2.36 5.39
CA ARG A 121 2.24 -2.90 6.15
C ARG A 121 2.06 -2.73 7.65
N VAL A 122 1.59 -1.57 8.09
CA VAL A 122 1.24 -1.33 9.50
C VAL A 122 0.20 -2.34 9.95
N ARG A 123 -0.85 -2.53 9.16
CA ARG A 123 -1.90 -3.49 9.47
C ARG A 123 -1.38 -4.92 9.59
N ARG A 124 -0.54 -5.39 8.67
CA ARG A 124 0.02 -6.74 8.75
C ARG A 124 0.81 -6.96 10.04
N ARG A 125 1.62 -5.98 10.46
CA ARG A 125 2.31 -6.06 11.75
C ARG A 125 1.35 -6.12 12.95
N GLN A 126 0.27 -5.34 12.91
CA GLN A 126 -0.76 -5.41 13.94
C GLN A 126 -1.45 -6.79 13.97
N GLU A 127 -1.63 -7.45 12.82
CA GLU A 127 -2.16 -8.81 12.73
C GLU A 127 -1.15 -9.87 13.20
N ASP A 128 0.15 -9.65 12.97
CA ASP A 128 1.21 -10.50 13.49
C ASP A 128 1.26 -10.44 15.04
N GLU A 129 0.98 -9.28 15.63
CA GLU A 129 0.91 -9.05 17.07
C GLU A 129 -0.41 -9.55 17.70
N ASN A 130 -1.54 -9.39 16.99
CA ASN A 130 -2.85 -9.85 17.44
C ASN A 130 -3.67 -10.33 16.24
N GLN A 131 -3.82 -11.64 16.09
CA GLN A 131 -4.53 -12.23 14.94
C GLN A 131 -6.05 -11.98 14.97
N GLU A 132 -6.64 -11.76 16.15
CA GLU A 132 -8.09 -11.56 16.31
C GLU A 132 -8.59 -10.31 15.58
N ILE A 133 -7.74 -9.28 15.48
CA ILE A 133 -8.12 -8.01 14.82
C ILE A 133 -8.46 -8.23 13.35
N ARG A 134 -7.95 -9.29 12.71
CA ARG A 134 -8.30 -9.67 11.35
C ARG A 134 -9.80 -9.90 11.18
N ILE A 135 -10.43 -10.46 12.19
CA ILE A 135 -11.86 -10.81 12.22
C ILE A 135 -12.65 -9.66 12.84
N SER A 136 -12.26 -9.19 14.02
CA SER A 136 -13.05 -8.21 14.79
C SER A 136 -13.01 -6.80 14.20
N ARG A 137 -11.93 -6.44 13.49
CA ARG A 137 -11.71 -5.09 12.94
C ARG A 137 -11.09 -5.14 11.55
N PRO A 138 -11.85 -5.55 10.53
CA PRO A 138 -11.32 -5.74 9.19
C PRO A 138 -10.80 -4.42 8.59
N ALA A 139 -9.57 -4.43 8.09
CA ALA A 139 -8.95 -3.28 7.42
C ALA A 139 -9.45 -3.07 5.98
N LYS A 140 -9.88 -4.16 5.33
CA LYS A 140 -10.39 -4.17 3.96
C LYS A 140 -11.83 -4.66 3.92
N THR A 141 -12.69 -3.83 3.36
CA THR A 141 -14.07 -4.13 3.01
C THR A 141 -14.35 -3.59 1.61
N SER A 142 -15.44 -4.03 0.96
CA SER A 142 -15.85 -3.47 -0.33
C SER A 142 -15.94 -1.94 -0.32
N ARG A 143 -16.42 -1.36 0.79
CA ARG A 143 -16.52 0.09 0.96
C ARG A 143 -15.15 0.77 0.98
N THR A 144 -14.16 0.20 1.67
CA THR A 144 -12.80 0.77 1.67
C THR A 144 -12.14 0.70 0.30
N GLU A 145 -12.39 -0.37 -0.46
CA GLU A 145 -11.82 -0.55 -1.78
C GLU A 145 -12.44 0.42 -2.79
N ASP A 146 -13.75 0.54 -2.80
CA ASP A 146 -14.47 1.46 -3.67
C ASP A 146 -14.16 2.91 -3.32
N PHE A 147 -14.07 3.23 -2.02
CA PHE A 147 -13.64 4.56 -1.58
C PHE A 147 -12.21 4.88 -2.04
N TYR A 148 -11.27 3.95 -1.89
CA TYR A 148 -9.90 4.14 -2.37
C TYR A 148 -9.85 4.35 -3.89
N LYS A 149 -10.60 3.56 -4.67
CA LYS A 149 -10.72 3.76 -6.13
C LYS A 149 -11.29 5.15 -6.46
N ALA A 150 -12.35 5.58 -5.78
CA ALA A 150 -12.96 6.89 -5.98
C ALA A 150 -11.97 8.04 -5.70
N VAL A 151 -11.22 7.95 -4.59
CA VAL A 151 -10.19 8.93 -4.23
C VAL A 151 -9.05 8.95 -5.25
N MET A 152 -8.66 7.79 -5.80
CA MET A 152 -7.65 7.70 -6.86
C MET A 152 -8.11 8.39 -8.15
N VAL A 153 -9.36 8.16 -8.57
CA VAL A 153 -9.97 8.82 -9.74
C VAL A 153 -10.05 10.32 -9.53
N GLN A 154 -10.48 10.77 -8.36
CA GLN A 154 -10.54 12.20 -8.03
C GLN A 154 -9.15 12.85 -8.09
N ALA A 155 -8.13 12.21 -7.53
CA ALA A 155 -6.76 12.71 -7.58
C ALA A 155 -6.19 12.75 -9.01
N GLN A 156 -6.63 11.87 -9.90
CA GLN A 156 -6.28 11.93 -11.33
C GLN A 156 -7.00 13.08 -12.03
N ARG A 157 -8.31 13.25 -11.82
CA ARG A 157 -9.09 14.35 -12.42
C ARG A 157 -8.52 15.72 -12.05
N LEU A 158 -8.29 15.96 -10.77
CA LEU A 158 -7.69 17.21 -10.27
C LEU A 158 -6.30 17.47 -10.85
N ARG A 159 -5.54 16.42 -11.18
CA ARG A 159 -4.24 16.56 -11.81
C ARG A 159 -4.35 16.97 -13.28
N LEU A 160 -5.34 16.44 -14.01
CA LEU A 160 -5.60 16.75 -15.41
C LEU A 160 -6.21 18.14 -15.61
N GLU A 161 -7.00 18.61 -14.64
CA GLU A 161 -7.62 19.95 -14.65
C GLU A 161 -6.63 21.09 -14.36
N SER A 162 -5.39 20.79 -13.98
CA SER A 162 -4.36 21.79 -13.75
C SER A 162 -3.90 22.40 -15.07
N GLU A 163 -4.05 23.72 -15.25
CA GLU A 163 -3.60 24.46 -16.45
C GLU A 163 -2.12 24.22 -16.82
N ASN A 164 -1.28 23.96 -15.82
CA ASN A 164 0.14 23.65 -15.98
C ASN A 164 0.45 22.15 -15.92
N PHE A 165 -0.51 21.27 -16.26
CA PHE A 165 -0.28 19.84 -16.26
C PHE A 165 0.63 19.44 -17.42
N ASP A 166 1.90 19.27 -17.07
CA ASP A 166 2.89 18.72 -17.96
C ASP A 166 3.06 17.22 -17.69
N ILE A 167 2.69 16.41 -18.68
CA ILE A 167 2.83 14.95 -18.63
C ILE A 167 4.30 14.52 -18.62
N THR A 168 5.19 15.37 -19.15
CA THR A 168 6.61 15.08 -19.22
C THR A 168 7.26 15.27 -17.87
N LYS A 169 6.83 16.27 -17.09
CA LYS A 169 7.38 16.64 -15.77
C LYS A 169 7.52 15.49 -14.77
N GLY A 170 8.74 15.29 -14.28
CA GLY A 170 9.15 14.23 -13.36
C GLY A 170 9.20 12.83 -13.98
N THR A 171 9.13 12.69 -15.30
CA THR A 171 9.30 11.43 -16.03
C THR A 171 10.60 11.43 -16.84
N ILE A 172 10.92 10.31 -17.50
CA ILE A 172 12.03 10.27 -18.47
C ILE A 172 11.84 11.25 -19.64
N LEU A 173 10.62 11.74 -19.85
CA LEU A 173 10.29 12.76 -20.83
C LEU A 173 10.56 14.19 -20.30
N ASP A 174 10.70 14.39 -18.98
CA ASP A 174 11.09 15.66 -18.35
C ASP A 174 12.58 15.95 -18.52
N SER A 175 13.38 14.89 -18.60
CA SER A 175 14.74 14.99 -19.09
C SER A 175 14.65 15.23 -20.58
N GLU A 176 15.22 16.33 -21.06
CA GLU A 176 15.61 16.45 -22.47
C GLU A 176 16.49 15.23 -22.78
N LEU A 177 15.88 14.16 -23.28
CA LEU A 177 16.61 13.00 -23.77
C LEU A 177 17.55 13.57 -24.81
N ARG A 178 18.86 13.48 -24.54
CA ARG A 178 19.83 13.87 -25.55
C ARG A 178 19.55 13.06 -26.80
N PRO A 179 19.74 13.62 -28.00
CA PRO A 179 19.47 12.91 -29.25
C PRO A 179 20.03 11.48 -29.24
N GLU A 180 21.24 11.28 -28.68
CA GLU A 180 21.84 9.95 -28.55
C GLU A 180 21.04 8.98 -27.67
N GLN A 181 20.43 9.46 -26.58
CA GLN A 181 19.61 8.64 -25.68
C GLN A 181 18.25 8.32 -26.31
N PHE A 182 17.71 9.22 -27.12
CA PHE A 182 16.50 8.97 -27.89
C PHE A 182 16.76 7.94 -29.00
N ASP A 183 17.91 8.02 -29.67
CA ASP A 183 18.34 7.06 -30.69
C ASP A 183 18.60 5.68 -30.08
N GLU A 184 19.16 5.61 -28.87
CA GLU A 184 19.40 4.35 -28.14
C GLU A 184 18.08 3.69 -27.71
N VAL A 185 17.13 4.47 -27.17
CA VAL A 185 15.77 4.00 -26.85
C VAL A 185 15.04 3.53 -28.12
N THR A 186 15.16 4.30 -29.22
CA THR A 186 14.59 3.94 -30.52
C THR A 186 15.20 2.64 -31.03
N ALA A 187 16.53 2.50 -31.00
CA ALA A 187 17.21 1.29 -31.41
C ALA A 187 16.77 0.06 -30.60
N SER A 188 16.69 0.16 -29.27
CA SER A 188 16.22 -0.95 -28.43
C SER A 188 14.74 -1.29 -28.67
N ILE A 189 13.87 -0.29 -28.83
CA ILE A 189 12.44 -0.52 -29.10
C ILE A 189 12.21 -1.16 -30.48
N PHE A 190 12.91 -0.68 -31.51
CA PHE A 190 12.70 -1.13 -32.89
C PHE A 190 13.52 -2.36 -33.28
N ARG A 191 14.60 -2.69 -32.57
CA ARG A 191 15.48 -3.83 -32.91
C ARG A 191 15.48 -4.96 -31.87
N GLU A 192 15.29 -4.66 -30.60
CA GLU A 192 15.53 -5.64 -29.52
C GLU A 192 14.23 -6.12 -28.84
N LEU A 193 13.17 -5.30 -28.85
CA LEU A 193 11.91 -5.63 -28.17
C LEU A 193 10.86 -6.18 -29.14
N THR A 194 10.39 -7.41 -28.89
CA THR A 194 9.25 -8.02 -29.60
C THR A 194 7.90 -7.34 -29.33
N GLN A 195 7.89 -6.33 -28.45
CA GLN A 195 6.68 -5.63 -27.98
C GLN A 195 6.27 -4.46 -28.87
N LEU A 196 7.04 -4.11 -29.91
CA LEU A 196 6.75 -3.03 -30.84
C LEU A 196 5.31 -3.07 -31.40
N PRO A 197 4.74 -4.22 -31.81
CA PRO A 197 3.36 -4.27 -32.28
C PRO A 197 2.34 -3.85 -31.21
N SER A 198 2.58 -4.18 -29.94
CA SER A 198 1.71 -3.79 -28.83
C SER A 198 1.81 -2.30 -28.50
N ILE A 199 3.01 -1.72 -28.63
CA ILE A 199 3.24 -0.27 -28.47
C ILE A 199 2.50 0.51 -29.56
N ILE A 200 2.60 0.06 -30.82
CA ILE A 200 1.89 0.66 -31.96
C ILE A 200 0.37 0.56 -31.76
N LYS A 201 -0.14 -0.63 -31.41
CA LYS A 201 -1.58 -0.83 -31.14
C LYS A 201 -2.06 0.07 -30.02
N ALA A 202 -1.31 0.18 -28.92
CA ALA A 202 -1.66 1.07 -27.83
C ALA A 202 -1.75 2.52 -28.32
N HIS A 203 -0.76 3.03 -29.06
CA HIS A 203 -0.80 4.40 -29.57
C HIS A 203 -2.07 4.65 -30.40
N PHE A 204 -2.35 3.80 -31.39
CA PHE A 204 -3.57 3.94 -32.21
C PHE A 204 -4.86 3.88 -31.41
N SER A 205 -4.96 3.05 -30.36
CA SER A 205 -6.14 3.00 -29.50
C SER A 205 -6.39 4.27 -28.66
N TRP A 206 -5.40 5.17 -28.55
CA TRP A 206 -5.51 6.40 -27.76
C TRP A 206 -5.56 7.68 -28.62
N THR A 207 -5.13 7.63 -29.88
CA THR A 207 -5.11 8.79 -30.79
C THR A 207 -6.11 8.72 -31.95
N TRP A 208 -6.80 7.59 -32.14
CA TRP A 208 -7.90 7.42 -33.11
C TRP A 208 -9.18 6.92 -32.45
#